data_AF-A0A4Q9LVU3-F1
#
_entry.id   AF-A0A4Q9LVU3-F1
#
_cell.length_a   1.000
_cell.length_b   1.000
_cell.length_c   1.000
_cell.angle_alpha   90.00
_cell.angle_beta   90.00
_cell.angle_gamma   90.00
#
_symmetry.space_group_name_H-M   'P 1'
#
loop_
_entity.id
_entity.type
_entity.pdbx_description
1 polymer ?
#
loop_
_entity_poly.entity_id
_entity_poly.type
_entity_poly.pdbx_seq_one_letter_code
_entity_poly.pdbx_strand_id
1 'polypeptide(L)'
;MIIDNVIPAIKSKFPPAYKKKTIYVQQDNAKPHFSDNDADIVALGSADDWNIKFKAQPANSPDLNVLDLGFFNSIQSLQHEASPHTIDELINCVQDAFHQLEANTLDNVFTTLQACMESIMLADGEDAIKYLI
;
A
#
# COMPACT_ATOMS: atom_id res chain seq x y z
N MET A 1 9.25 -13.55 -2.38
CA MET A 1 8.58 -12.32 -2.92
C MET A 1 9.04 -11.05 -2.21
N ILE A 2 8.85 -10.90 -0.90
CA ILE A 2 9.21 -9.63 -0.22
C ILE A 2 10.74 -9.44 -0.17
N ILE A 3 11.45 -10.49 0.23
CA ILE A 3 12.92 -10.53 0.27
C ILE A 3 13.50 -10.38 -1.16
N ASP A 4 13.00 -11.16 -2.11
CA ASP A 4 13.62 -11.26 -3.44
C ASP A 4 13.23 -10.12 -4.39
N ASN A 5 12.04 -9.53 -4.24
CA ASN A 5 11.50 -8.57 -5.20
C ASN A 5 11.22 -7.20 -4.57
N VAL A 6 10.49 -7.16 -3.45
CA VAL A 6 9.97 -5.88 -2.92
C VAL A 6 11.08 -5.03 -2.30
N ILE A 7 11.88 -5.57 -1.39
CA ILE A 7 12.97 -4.80 -0.77
C ILE A 7 14.00 -4.32 -1.81
N PRO A 8 14.47 -5.18 -2.74
CA PRO A 8 15.35 -4.72 -3.83
C PRO A 8 14.70 -3.64 -4.71
N ALA A 9 13.42 -3.75 -5.04
CA ALA A 9 12.71 -2.74 -5.82
C ALA A 9 12.60 -1.40 -5.08
N ILE A 10 12.34 -1.41 -3.77
CA ILE A 10 12.35 -0.19 -2.95
C ILE A 10 13.75 0.43 -3.01
N LYS A 11 14.82 -0.33 -2.73
CA LYS A 11 16.19 0.21 -2.78
C LYS A 11 16.57 0.81 -4.15
N SER A 12 16.02 0.26 -5.23
CA SER A 12 16.28 0.72 -6.60
C SER A 12 15.47 1.95 -6.99
N LYS A 13 14.19 2.02 -6.61
CA LYS A 13 13.25 3.05 -7.08
C LYS A 13 13.03 4.21 -6.09
N PHE A 14 13.26 4.01 -4.81
CA PHE A 14 12.98 5.01 -3.79
C PHE A 14 13.98 6.17 -3.88
N PRO A 15 13.57 7.45 -3.71
CA PRO A 15 14.47 8.57 -3.95
C PRO A 15 15.72 8.53 -3.02
N PRO A 16 16.95 8.69 -3.55
CA PRO A 16 18.18 8.54 -2.76
C PRO A 16 18.29 9.47 -1.55
N ALA A 17 17.61 10.61 -1.57
CA ALA A 17 17.54 11.55 -0.45
C ALA A 17 16.92 10.96 0.83
N TYR A 18 16.22 9.83 0.73
CA TYR A 18 15.58 9.15 1.86
C TYR A 18 16.35 7.92 2.34
N LYS A 19 17.48 7.58 1.72
CA LYS A 19 18.24 6.36 2.01
C LYS A 19 18.53 6.18 3.51
N LYS A 20 18.96 7.26 4.19
CA LYS A 20 19.28 7.28 5.63
C LYS A 20 18.08 7.59 6.54
N LYS A 21 16.89 7.76 5.97
CA LYS A 21 15.65 7.99 6.72
C LYS A 21 14.94 6.66 6.97
N THR A 22 14.09 6.64 7.98
CA THR A 22 13.23 5.47 8.20
C THR A 22 12.15 5.45 7.13
N ILE A 23 12.03 4.32 6.43
CA ILE A 23 10.95 4.06 5.47
C ILE A 23 10.03 3.03 6.11
N TYR A 24 8.76 3.37 6.25
CA TYR A 24 7.74 2.43 6.75
C TYR A 24 6.99 1.82 5.58
N VAL A 25 6.99 0.49 5.52
CA VAL A 25 6.18 -0.30 4.59
C VAL A 25 5.01 -0.86 5.39
N GLN A 26 3.82 -0.34 5.11
CA GLN A 26 2.60 -0.86 5.70
C GLN A 26 2.18 -2.14 4.98
N GLN A 27 1.72 -3.14 5.74
CA GLN A 27 1.12 -4.37 5.23
C GLN A 27 -0.19 -4.65 5.96
N ASP A 28 -1.08 -5.40 5.30
CA ASP A 28 -2.31 -5.85 5.94
C ASP A 28 -1.99 -6.83 7.09
N ASN A 29 -3.00 -7.16 7.90
CA ASN A 29 -2.86 -8.07 9.04
C ASN A 29 -3.34 -9.50 8.72
N ALA A 30 -3.36 -9.89 7.43
CA ALA A 30 -3.71 -11.24 7.02
C ALA A 30 -2.56 -12.23 7.34
N LYS A 31 -2.88 -13.43 7.81
CA LYS A 31 -1.87 -14.50 7.91
C LYS A 31 -1.70 -15.14 6.51
N PRO A 32 -0.46 -15.44 6.04
CA PRO A 32 0.78 -15.58 6.78
C PRO A 32 1.82 -14.52 6.36
N HIS A 33 1.62 -13.26 6.74
CA HIS A 33 2.73 -12.30 6.68
C HIS A 33 3.78 -12.64 7.74
N PHE A 34 5.06 -12.48 7.37
CA PHE A 34 6.20 -12.68 8.26
C PHE A 34 6.09 -11.70 9.45
N SER A 35 6.63 -12.08 10.60
CA SER A 35 6.61 -11.19 11.77
C SER A 35 7.35 -9.88 11.47
N ASP A 36 6.93 -8.76 12.06
CA ASP A 36 7.64 -7.45 11.97
C ASP A 36 9.16 -7.53 12.25
N ASN A 37 9.60 -8.58 12.96
CA ASN A 37 10.99 -8.84 13.35
C ASN A 37 11.59 -10.07 12.65
N ASP A 38 11.09 -10.43 11.47
CA ASP A 38 11.73 -11.48 10.67
C ASP A 38 13.18 -11.10 10.38
N ALA A 39 14.11 -11.95 10.80
CA ALA A 39 15.53 -11.62 10.85
C ALA A 39 16.11 -11.32 9.46
N ASP A 40 15.66 -12.05 8.43
CA ASP A 40 16.16 -11.88 7.06
C ASP A 40 15.66 -10.56 6.46
N ILE A 41 14.42 -10.18 6.78
CA ILE A 41 13.81 -8.94 6.32
C ILE A 41 14.42 -7.72 7.02
N VAL A 42 14.65 -7.82 8.32
CA VAL A 42 15.35 -6.77 9.08
C VAL A 42 16.77 -6.61 8.56
N ALA A 43 17.49 -7.70 8.32
CA ALA A 43 18.86 -7.67 7.80
C ALA A 43 18.90 -7.02 6.41
N LEU A 44 18.04 -7.45 5.49
CA LEU A 44 18.02 -6.92 4.12
C LEU A 44 17.56 -5.45 4.07
N GLY A 45 16.53 -5.10 4.85
CA GLY A 45 15.98 -3.75 4.95
C GLY A 45 16.93 -2.73 5.59
N SER A 46 17.91 -3.22 6.38
CA SER A 46 18.92 -2.40 7.06
C SER A 46 20.27 -2.36 6.34
N ALA A 47 20.46 -3.18 5.29
CA ALA A 47 21.70 -3.22 4.53
C ALA A 47 21.89 -1.96 3.66
N ASP A 48 23.15 -1.61 3.38
CA ASP A 48 23.55 -0.51 2.50
C ASP A 48 23.05 0.88 2.94
N ASP A 49 23.08 1.19 4.23
CA ASP A 49 22.56 2.45 4.83
C ASP A 49 21.04 2.64 4.72
N TRP A 50 20.28 1.62 4.30
CA TRP A 50 18.82 1.68 4.32
C TRP A 50 18.27 1.45 5.74
N ASN A 51 17.06 1.93 5.97
CA ASN A 51 16.32 1.69 7.21
C ASN A 51 14.84 1.46 6.87
N ILE A 52 14.57 0.32 6.24
CA ILE A 52 13.22 -0.10 5.83
C ILE A 52 12.61 -0.93 6.94
N LYS A 53 11.43 -0.51 7.43
CA LYS A 53 10.69 -1.17 8.51
C LYS A 53 9.31 -1.56 8.03
N PHE A 54 8.95 -2.81 8.24
CA PHE A 54 7.61 -3.28 7.96
C PHE A 54 6.70 -3.07 9.18
N LYS A 55 5.44 -2.73 8.93
CA LYS A 55 4.42 -2.54 9.97
C LYS A 55 3.10 -3.12 9.51
N ALA A 56 2.56 -4.03 10.32
CA ALA A 56 1.18 -4.47 10.16
C ALA A 56 0.21 -3.36 10.57
N GLN A 57 -0.89 -3.24 9.82
CA GLN A 57 -1.99 -2.38 10.20
C GLN A 57 -2.75 -2.92 11.43
N PRO A 58 -3.50 -2.06 12.16
CA PRO A 58 -4.41 -2.51 13.20
C PRO A 58 -5.42 -3.56 12.69
N ALA A 59 -5.82 -4.49 13.55
CA ALA A 59 -6.76 -5.55 13.18
C ALA A 59 -8.15 -4.97 12.85
N ASN A 60 -8.81 -5.51 11.83
CA ASN A 60 -10.14 -5.10 11.35
C ASN A 60 -10.23 -3.62 10.91
N SER A 61 -9.14 -3.02 10.41
CA SER A 61 -9.13 -1.63 9.95
C SER A 61 -8.84 -1.53 8.45
N PRO A 62 -9.72 -2.03 7.56
CA PRO A 62 -9.51 -1.97 6.11
C PRO A 62 -9.37 -0.53 5.61
N ASP A 63 -10.05 0.42 6.26
CA ASP A 63 -9.99 1.84 5.91
C ASP A 63 -8.64 2.51 6.23
N LEU A 64 -7.77 1.79 6.95
CA LEU A 64 -6.41 2.24 7.23
C LEU A 64 -5.37 1.65 6.26
N ASN A 65 -5.81 0.90 5.24
CA ASN A 65 -4.94 0.43 4.16
C ASN A 65 -5.12 1.30 2.92
N VAL A 66 -4.11 2.08 2.54
CA VAL A 66 -4.14 2.90 1.31
C VAL A 66 -4.44 2.08 0.05
N LEU A 67 -4.02 0.80 0.04
CA LEU A 67 -4.24 -0.08 -1.10
C LEU A 67 -5.72 -0.43 -1.27
N ASP A 68 -6.37 -0.82 -0.18
CA ASP A 68 -7.79 -1.19 -0.16
C ASP A 68 -8.70 0.05 -0.25
N LEU A 69 -8.31 1.14 0.41
CA LEU A 69 -9.10 2.36 0.51
C LEU A 69 -9.36 3.01 -0.86
N GLY A 70 -8.38 2.99 -1.76
CA GLY A 70 -8.57 3.66 -3.05
C GLY A 70 -7.68 3.20 -4.19
N PHE A 71 -6.52 2.62 -3.94
CA PHE A 71 -5.62 2.22 -5.03
C PHE A 71 -6.20 1.08 -5.87
N PHE A 72 -6.61 -0.02 -5.23
CA PHE A 72 -7.23 -1.14 -5.94
C PHE A 72 -8.58 -0.75 -6.55
N ASN A 73 -9.38 0.06 -5.85
CA ASN A 73 -10.63 0.58 -6.39
C ASN A 73 -10.42 1.40 -7.67
N SER A 74 -9.36 2.22 -7.73
CA SER A 74 -9.02 3.01 -8.93
C SER A 74 -8.65 2.12 -10.12
N ILE A 75 -7.80 1.11 -9.88
CA ILE A 75 -7.40 0.15 -10.92
C ILE A 75 -8.59 -0.68 -11.38
N GLN A 76 -9.42 -1.14 -10.44
CA GLN A 76 -10.61 -1.94 -10.72
C GLN A 76 -11.64 -1.16 -11.53
N SER A 77 -11.83 0.13 -11.27
CA SER A 77 -12.70 0.99 -12.10
C SER A 77 -12.25 1.03 -13.55
N LEU A 78 -10.95 1.27 -13.80
CA LEU A 78 -10.37 1.29 -15.15
C LEU A 78 -10.46 -0.08 -15.84
N GLN A 79 -10.24 -1.15 -15.08
CA GLN A 79 -10.40 -2.52 -15.58
C GLN A 79 -11.87 -2.84 -15.93
N HIS A 80 -12.84 -2.36 -15.16
CA HIS A 80 -14.27 -2.51 -15.46
C HIS A 80 -14.68 -1.79 -16.75
N GLU A 81 -14.15 -0.59 -16.98
CA GLU A 81 -14.38 0.16 -18.23
C GLU A 81 -13.83 -0.59 -19.45
N ALA A 82 -12.66 -1.23 -19.30
CA ALA A 82 -12.03 -2.00 -20.39
C ALA A 82 -12.73 -3.34 -20.71
N SER A 83 -13.51 -3.89 -19.77
CA SER A 83 -14.31 -5.11 -19.93
C SER A 83 -13.56 -6.31 -20.56
N PRO A 84 -12.44 -6.79 -19.97
CA PRO A 84 -11.67 -7.92 -20.50
C PRO A 84 -12.47 -9.23 -20.47
N HIS A 85 -12.26 -10.09 -21.46
CA HIS A 85 -12.95 -11.37 -21.63
C HIS A 85 -12.02 -12.60 -21.47
N THR A 86 -10.70 -12.37 -21.40
CA THR A 86 -9.70 -13.41 -21.15
C THR A 86 -8.76 -13.04 -20.00
N ILE A 87 -8.00 -14.01 -19.50
CA ILE A 87 -6.99 -13.79 -18.46
C ILE A 87 -5.88 -12.86 -18.98
N ASP A 88 -5.43 -13.06 -20.22
CA ASP A 88 -4.37 -12.24 -20.81
C ASP A 88 -4.84 -10.79 -21.00
N GLU A 89 -6.08 -10.61 -21.46
CA GLU A 89 -6.69 -9.28 -21.54
C GLU A 89 -6.81 -8.63 -20.17
N LEU A 90 -7.20 -9.39 -19.14
CA LEU A 90 -7.28 -8.88 -17.77
C LEU A 90 -5.92 -8.43 -17.25
N ILE A 91 -4.86 -9.22 -17.46
CA ILE A 91 -3.50 -8.87 -17.05
C ILE A 91 -3.05 -7.58 -17.73
N ASN A 92 -3.25 -7.47 -19.05
CA ASN A 92 -2.91 -6.27 -19.81
C ASN A 92 -3.71 -5.06 -19.33
N CYS A 93 -5.01 -5.21 -19.09
CA CYS A 93 -5.88 -4.14 -18.58
C CYS A 93 -5.39 -3.63 -17.22
N VAL A 94 -5.01 -4.52 -16.30
CA VAL A 94 -4.48 -4.12 -14.99
C VAL A 94 -3.14 -3.40 -15.12
N GLN A 95 -2.25 -3.86 -16.01
CA GLN A 95 -0.97 -3.19 -16.28
C GLN A 95 -1.18 -1.80 -16.89
N ASP A 96 -2.08 -1.67 -17.86
CA ASP A 96 -2.41 -0.40 -18.49
C ASP A 96 -3.06 0.56 -17.49
N ALA A 97 -4.01 0.09 -16.68
CA ALA A 97 -4.63 0.87 -15.61
C ALA A 97 -3.58 1.36 -14.59
N PHE A 98 -2.63 0.51 -14.22
CA PHE A 98 -1.53 0.91 -13.33
C PHE A 98 -0.66 2.02 -13.94
N HIS A 99 -0.36 1.95 -15.25
CA HIS A 99 0.43 2.98 -15.92
C HIS A 99 -0.35 4.28 -16.19
N GLN A 100 -1.67 4.18 -16.37
CA GLN A 100 -2.55 5.33 -16.61
C GLN A 100 -2.93 6.07 -15.31
N LEU A 101 -2.78 5.42 -14.15
CA LEU A 101 -3.15 6.01 -12.88
C LEU A 101 -2.33 7.29 -12.61
N GLU A 102 -3.02 8.41 -12.49
CA GLU A 102 -2.39 9.69 -12.24
C GLU A 102 -1.86 9.78 -10.80
N ALA A 103 -0.71 10.45 -10.63
CA ALA A 103 -0.15 10.71 -9.31
C ALA A 103 -1.13 11.48 -8.39
N ASN A 104 -1.92 12.40 -8.97
CA ASN A 104 -2.95 13.13 -8.22
C ASN A 104 -4.02 12.20 -7.63
N THR A 105 -4.40 11.14 -8.35
CA THR A 105 -5.36 10.15 -7.84
C THR A 105 -4.78 9.45 -6.61
N LEU A 106 -3.50 9.07 -6.65
CA LEU A 106 -2.81 8.49 -5.49
C LEU A 106 -2.75 9.46 -4.30
N ASP A 107 -2.39 10.71 -4.55
CA ASP A 107 -2.31 11.75 -3.51
C ASP A 107 -3.68 11.98 -2.83
N ASN A 108 -4.77 11.90 -3.60
CA ASN A 108 -6.12 11.97 -3.06
C ASN A 108 -6.43 10.79 -2.13
N VAL A 109 -6.00 9.56 -2.46
CA VAL A 109 -6.20 8.40 -1.56
C VAL A 109 -5.46 8.59 -0.24
N PHE A 110 -4.24 9.14 -0.26
CA PHE A 110 -3.52 9.47 0.97
C PHE A 110 -4.22 10.56 1.79
N THR A 111 -4.84 11.54 1.12
CA THR A 111 -5.63 12.58 1.79
C THR A 111 -6.89 11.97 2.44
N THR A 112 -7.58 11.06 1.75
CA THR A 112 -8.72 10.32 2.31
C THR A 112 -8.30 9.49 3.52
N LEU A 113 -7.15 8.80 3.46
CA LEU A 113 -6.62 8.03 4.58
C LEU A 113 -6.42 8.92 5.83
N GLN A 114 -5.92 10.14 5.65
CA GLN A 114 -5.76 11.09 6.75
C GLN A 114 -7.11 11.52 7.35
N ALA A 115 -8.12 11.78 6.50
CA ALA A 115 -9.47 12.10 6.95
C ALA A 115 -10.14 10.93 7.70
N CYS A 116 -9.92 9.69 7.25
CA CYS A 116 -10.34 8.48 7.94
C CYS A 116 -9.71 8.38 9.34
N MET A 117 -8.38 8.60 9.44
CA MET A 117 -7.67 8.60 10.73
C MET A 117 -8.21 9.67 11.69
N GLU A 118 -8.44 10.89 11.22
CA GLU A 118 -9.02 11.97 12.02
C GLU A 118 -10.42 11.58 12.54
N SER A 119 -11.25 10.99 11.69
CA SER A 119 -12.60 10.58 12.05
C SER A 119 -12.62 9.47 13.11
N ILE A 120 -11.72 8.49 12.98
CA ILE A 120 -11.55 7.42 13.99
C ILE A 120 -11.09 8.02 15.32
N MET A 121 -10.17 8.99 15.31
CA MET A 121 -9.73 9.67 16.53
C MET A 121 -10.87 10.45 17.20
N LEU A 122 -11.72 11.11 16.42
CA LEU A 122 -12.90 11.84 16.93
C LEU A 122 -13.98 10.90 17.50
N ALA A 123 -14.01 9.65 17.06
CA ALA A 123 -14.93 8.61 17.53
C ALA A 123 -14.31 7.66 18.57
N ASP A 124 -13.21 8.07 19.23
CA ASP A 124 -12.52 7.29 20.27
C ASP A 124 -12.13 5.86 19.83
N GLY A 125 -11.82 5.68 18.53
CA GLY A 125 -11.42 4.39 17.97
C GLY A 125 -12.57 3.54 17.40
N GLU A 126 -13.80 4.04 17.41
CA GLU A 126 -14.91 3.40 16.69
C GLU A 126 -14.82 3.68 15.17
N ASP A 127 -15.30 2.73 14.35
CA ASP A 127 -15.40 2.90 12.90
C ASP A 127 -16.44 3.99 12.56
N ALA A 128 -15.95 5.23 12.46
CA ALA A 128 -16.75 6.40 12.08
C ALA A 128 -17.04 6.46 10.57
N ILE A 129 -16.51 5.51 9.78
CA ILE A 129 -16.52 5.49 8.32
C ILE A 129 -17.84 4.89 7.81
N LYS A 130 -18.95 5.45 8.29
CA LYS A 130 -20.27 5.21 7.71
C LYS A 130 -20.81 6.42 6.95
N TYR A 131 -20.04 7.53 6.92
CA TYR A 131 -20.51 8.83 6.44
C TYR A 131 -19.51 9.59 5.55
N LEU A 132 -18.38 8.98 5.18
CA LEU A 132 -17.29 9.63 4.43
C LEU A 132 -17.00 9.04 3.05
N ILE A 133 -17.71 7.99 2.64
CA ILE A 133 -17.60 7.34 1.33
C ILE A 133 -19.00 7.20 0.72
#